data_AF-A0A3M4M2X4-F1
#
_entry.id   AF-A0A3M4M2X4-F1
#
_cell.length_a   1.000
_cell.length_b   1.000
_cell.length_c   1.000
_cell.angle_alpha   90.00
_cell.angle_beta   90.00
_cell.angle_gamma   90.00
#
_symmetry.space_group_name_H-M   'P 1'
#
loop_
_entity.id
_entity.type
_entity.pdbx_description
1 polymer ?
#
loop_
_entity_poly.entity_id
_entity_poly.type
_entity_poly.pdbx_seq_one_letter_code
_entity_poly.pdbx_strand_id
1 'polypeptide(L)'
;MSIQNKDWNAHLNTMPGTEGPKLVVSGVVTVPTSVTEATLVLSPRQDKSLGLRLDLHMEDKGIGLPALTDKTVSYSQPAAGYDVTHVTIYYKEEKLAVIDKIEVVS
;
A
#
# COMPACT_ATOMS: atom_id res chain seq x y z
N MET A 1 -14.32 10.15 -3.86
CA MET A 1 -13.41 11.13 -4.54
C MET A 1 -12.24 10.33 -5.11
N SER A 2 -12.07 10.22 -6.43
CA SER A 2 -11.05 9.30 -6.99
C SER A 2 -9.69 9.98 -7.16
N ILE A 3 -8.67 9.49 -6.46
CA ILE A 3 -7.27 9.85 -6.73
C ILE A 3 -6.73 8.98 -7.87
N GLN A 4 -5.88 9.54 -8.72
CA GLN A 4 -5.18 8.74 -9.73
C GLN A 4 -4.17 7.83 -9.02
N ASN A 5 -4.18 6.55 -9.40
CA ASN A 5 -3.34 5.53 -8.83
C ASN A 5 -3.06 4.46 -9.88
N LYS A 6 -1.89 3.82 -9.81
CA LYS A 6 -1.42 2.84 -10.79
C LYS A 6 -0.33 1.96 -10.19
N ASP A 7 0.04 0.93 -10.96
CA ASP A 7 1.21 0.08 -10.70
C ASP A 7 1.20 -0.60 -9.33
N TRP A 8 0.00 -0.96 -8.85
CA TRP A 8 -0.17 -1.69 -7.60
C TRP A 8 0.35 -3.12 -7.73
N ASN A 9 1.23 -3.51 -6.82
CA ASN A 9 1.79 -4.85 -6.74
C ASN A 9 1.95 -5.29 -5.29
N ALA A 10 1.82 -6.60 -5.08
CA ALA A 10 2.12 -7.24 -3.81
C ALA A 10 3.00 -8.45 -4.08
N HIS A 11 4.06 -8.58 -3.31
CA HIS A 11 4.96 -9.72 -3.40
C HIS A 11 5.38 -10.22 -2.03
N LEU A 12 5.49 -11.53 -1.93
CA LEU A 12 6.02 -12.24 -0.79
C LEU A 12 7.48 -12.59 -1.09
N ASN A 13 8.40 -11.88 -0.45
CA ASN A 13 9.81 -12.23 -0.48
C ASN A 13 10.06 -13.36 0.52
N THR A 14 10.44 -14.55 0.04
CA THR A 14 10.72 -15.73 0.86
C THR A 14 12.22 -15.98 1.04
N MET A 15 13.08 -15.05 0.64
CA MET A 15 14.53 -15.20 0.78
C MET A 15 14.91 -15.39 2.26
N PRO A 16 15.69 -16.44 2.58
CA PRO A 16 16.19 -16.65 3.93
C PRO A 16 17.25 -15.60 4.25
N GLY A 17 16.84 -14.55 4.96
CA GLY A 17 17.71 -13.48 5.46
C GLY A 17 17.45 -13.19 6.93
N THR A 18 18.24 -12.29 7.51
CA THR A 18 18.15 -11.91 8.94
C THR A 18 16.78 -11.38 9.35
N GLU A 19 16.04 -10.82 8.40
CA GLU A 19 14.70 -10.27 8.62
C GLU A 19 13.56 -11.25 8.28
N GLY A 20 13.91 -12.45 7.81
CA GLY A 20 12.97 -13.49 7.40
C GLY A 20 12.08 -13.11 6.20
N PRO A 21 11.10 -13.97 5.85
CA PRO A 21 10.16 -13.69 4.79
C PRO A 21 9.31 -12.44 5.05
N LYS A 22 9.10 -11.62 4.03
CA LYS A 22 8.37 -10.35 4.10
C LYS A 22 7.32 -10.24 3.01
N LEU A 23 6.13 -9.80 3.39
CA LEU A 23 5.13 -9.31 2.44
C LEU A 23 5.39 -7.83 2.20
N VAL A 24 5.47 -7.44 0.93
CA VAL A 24 5.66 -6.06 0.49
C VAL A 24 4.54 -5.71 -0.47
N VAL A 25 3.91 -4.57 -0.23
CA VAL A 25 2.88 -3.98 -1.10
C VAL A 25 3.37 -2.61 -1.52
N SER A 26 3.30 -2.31 -2.81
CA SER A 26 3.63 -0.99 -3.34
C SER A 26 2.69 -0.55 -4.44
N GLY A 27 2.72 0.73 -4.73
CA GLY A 27 1.97 1.34 -5.82
C GLY A 27 2.35 2.80 -6.00
N VAL A 28 1.76 3.43 -7.01
CA VAL A 28 1.96 4.85 -7.30
C VAL A 28 0.63 5.57 -7.15
N VAL A 29 0.66 6.72 -6.45
CA VAL A 29 -0.48 7.62 -6.30
C VAL A 29 -0.10 9.01 -6.77
N THR A 30 -1.00 9.68 -7.49
CA THR A 30 -0.80 11.06 -7.91
C THR A 30 -1.38 12.00 -6.86
N VAL A 31 -0.53 12.83 -6.27
CA VAL A 31 -0.91 13.82 -5.25
C VAL A 31 -1.07 15.21 -5.85
N PRO A 32 -1.93 16.07 -5.27
CA PRO A 32 -2.24 17.39 -5.84
C PRO A 32 -1.13 18.42 -5.68
N THR A 33 -0.21 18.24 -4.72
CA THR A 33 0.89 19.16 -4.47
C THR A 33 2.19 18.40 -4.22
N SER A 34 3.33 19.04 -4.50
CA SER A 34 4.64 18.43 -4.27
C SER A 34 4.92 18.12 -2.79
N VAL A 35 4.30 18.88 -1.88
CA VAL A 35 4.48 18.77 -0.42
C VAL A 35 3.49 17.81 0.23
N THR A 36 2.52 17.27 -0.51
CA THR A 36 1.65 16.21 -0.02
C THR A 36 2.47 14.93 0.14
N GLU A 37 2.59 14.41 1.36
CA GLU A 37 3.12 13.08 1.63
C GLU A 37 2.01 12.04 1.50
N ALA A 38 2.37 10.86 1.01
CA ALA A 38 1.46 9.73 0.89
C ALA A 38 2.11 8.53 1.60
N THR A 39 1.35 7.85 2.46
CA THR A 39 1.83 6.70 3.24
C THR A 39 0.79 5.59 3.22
N LEU A 40 1.25 4.35 3.12
CA LEU A 40 0.40 3.17 3.30
C LEU A 40 0.58 2.63 4.70
N VAL A 41 -0.55 2.38 5.37
CA VAL A 41 -0.56 1.83 6.72
C VAL A 41 -1.52 0.65 6.81
N LEU A 42 -1.26 -0.23 7.76
CA LEU A 42 -2.20 -1.31 8.09
C LEU A 42 -3.50 -0.69 8.63
N SER A 43 -4.63 -1.07 8.07
CA SER A 43 -5.92 -0.56 8.53
C SER A 43 -6.22 -1.07 9.94
N PRO A 44 -6.73 -0.22 10.87
CA PRO A 44 -7.27 -0.71 12.14
C PRO A 44 -8.55 -1.54 11.95
N ARG A 45 -9.19 -1.45 10.77
CA ARG A 45 -10.39 -2.21 10.41
C ARG A 45 -10.01 -3.41 9.54
N GLN A 46 -9.22 -4.34 10.07
CA GLN A 46 -9.06 -5.63 9.39
C GLN A 46 -10.39 -6.38 9.43
N ASP A 47 -10.79 -6.94 8.29
CA ASP A 47 -11.85 -7.94 8.30
C ASP A 47 -11.30 -9.28 8.80
N LYS A 48 -12.18 -10.24 9.09
CA LYS A 48 -11.78 -11.59 9.50
C LYS A 48 -11.44 -12.50 8.31
N SER A 49 -11.29 -11.94 7.11
CA SER A 49 -10.91 -12.71 5.93
C SER A 49 -9.39 -12.84 5.83
N LEU A 50 -8.92 -13.67 4.91
CA LEU A 50 -7.50 -13.77 4.55
C LEU A 50 -7.02 -12.56 3.72
N GLY A 51 -7.78 -11.47 3.69
CA GLY A 51 -7.48 -10.23 2.98
C GLY A 51 -6.75 -9.23 3.85
N LEU A 52 -5.63 -8.72 3.36
CA LEU A 52 -4.93 -7.61 4.01
C LEU A 52 -5.57 -6.29 3.60
N ARG A 53 -6.07 -5.52 4.58
CA ARG A 53 -6.58 -4.18 4.31
C ARG A 53 -5.53 -3.11 4.64
N LEU A 54 -5.18 -2.30 3.65
CA LEU A 54 -4.30 -1.14 3.83
C LEU A 54 -5.09 0.15 3.62
N ASP A 55 -4.78 1.16 4.42
CA ASP A 55 -5.31 2.50 4.26
C ASP A 55 -4.19 3.42 3.73
N LEU A 56 -4.49 4.17 2.68
CA LEU A 56 -3.65 5.24 2.14
C LEU A 56 -3.94 6.52 2.91
N HIS A 57 -2.93 7.07 3.53
CA HIS A 57 -2.99 8.37 4.20
C HIS A 57 -2.26 9.41 3.36
N MET A 58 -2.85 10.61 3.28
CA MET A 58 -2.23 11.76 2.65
C MET A 58 -2.19 12.91 3.64
N GLU A 59 -1.03 13.56 3.74
CA GLU A 59 -0.82 14.68 4.65
C GLU A 59 -0.09 15.80 3.91
N ASP A 60 -0.64 17.01 3.96
CA ASP A 60 0.01 18.19 3.38
C ASP A 60 1.00 18.79 4.39
N LYS A 61 2.29 18.80 4.06
CA LYS A 61 3.35 19.29 4.95
C LYS A 61 3.58 20.82 4.89
N GLY A 62 2.63 21.58 4.38
CA GLY A 62 2.69 23.05 4.34
C GLY A 62 2.29 23.65 3.00
N ILE A 63 2.91 24.78 2.65
CA ILE A 63 2.62 25.50 1.41
C ILE A 63 3.49 24.91 0.29
N GLY A 64 2.86 24.12 -0.59
CA GLY A 64 3.49 23.57 -1.79
C GLY A 64 2.93 24.19 -3.06
N LEU A 65 3.66 24.01 -4.16
CA LEU A 65 3.16 24.37 -5.47
C LEU A 65 2.07 23.35 -5.89
N PRO A 66 0.93 23.82 -6.44
CA PRO A 66 -0.07 22.94 -7.01
C PRO A 66 0.51 22.30 -8.28
N ALA A 67 0.86 21.02 -8.17
CA ALA A 67 1.46 20.23 -9.23
C ALA A 67 1.13 18.75 -8.99
N LEU A 68 0.43 18.14 -9.96
CA LEU A 68 0.15 16.71 -9.94
C LEU A 68 1.48 15.95 -9.95
N THR A 69 1.77 15.25 -8.86
CA THR A 69 3.05 14.57 -8.65
C THR A 69 2.80 13.10 -8.34
N ASP A 70 3.43 12.21 -9.09
CA ASP A 70 3.41 10.78 -8.78
C ASP A 70 4.32 10.49 -7.58
N LYS A 71 3.79 9.78 -6.59
CA LYS A 71 4.52 9.32 -5.41
C LYS A 71 4.40 7.81 -5.27
N THR A 72 5.55 7.16 -5.09
CA THR A 72 5.59 5.74 -4.74
C THR A 72 5.28 5.59 -3.27
N VAL A 73 4.36 4.68 -2.96
CA VAL A 73 4.01 4.28 -1.61
C VAL A 73 4.33 2.81 -1.42
N SER A 74 4.77 2.44 -0.23
CA SER A 74 5.05 1.05 0.10
C SER A 74 4.67 0.73 1.55
N TYR A 75 4.30 -0.53 1.77
CA TYR A 75 4.05 -1.13 3.07
C TYR A 75 4.75 -2.47 3.12
N SER A 76 5.39 -2.79 4.24
CA SER A 76 6.02 -4.10 4.44
C SER A 76 5.74 -4.62 5.84
N GLN A 77 5.47 -5.93 5.93
CA GLN A 77 5.35 -6.62 7.21
C GLN A 77 6.01 -8.00 7.15
N PRO A 78 6.46 -8.56 8.29
CA PRO A 78 6.86 -9.96 8.36
C PRO A 78 5.73 -10.88 7.87
N ALA A 79 6.07 -11.91 7.10
CA ALA A 79 5.08 -12.85 6.59
C ALA A 79 4.69 -13.95 7.59
N ALA A 80 5.25 -13.91 8.81
CA ALA A 80 5.03 -14.95 9.82
C ALA A 80 3.54 -15.08 10.18
N GLY A 81 2.91 -16.18 9.72
CA GLY A 81 1.57 -16.60 10.12
C GLY A 81 0.40 -16.00 9.33
N TYR A 82 0.64 -15.23 8.26
CA TYR A 82 -0.43 -14.65 7.45
C TYR A 82 -0.48 -15.27 6.04
N ASP A 83 -1.48 -16.10 5.77
CA ASP A 83 -1.89 -16.49 4.42
C ASP A 83 -2.65 -15.33 3.77
N VAL A 84 -1.94 -14.26 3.39
CA VAL A 84 -2.56 -13.13 2.68
C VAL A 84 -2.91 -13.58 1.27
N THR A 85 -4.21 -13.70 0.98
CA THR A 85 -4.72 -14.13 -0.33
C THR A 85 -4.90 -12.97 -1.30
N HIS A 86 -5.16 -11.78 -0.76
CA HIS A 86 -5.34 -10.56 -1.54
C HIS A 86 -5.06 -9.34 -0.65
N VAL A 87 -4.80 -8.20 -1.29
CA VAL A 87 -4.64 -6.91 -0.61
C VAL A 87 -5.67 -5.94 -1.16
N THR A 88 -6.38 -5.25 -0.27
CA THR A 88 -7.28 -4.16 -0.66
C THR A 88 -6.76 -2.85 -0.10
N ILE A 89 -6.55 -1.87 -0.98
CA ILE A 89 -6.15 -0.51 -0.62
C ILE A 89 -7.39 0.38 -0.53
N TYR A 90 -7.51 1.13 0.55
CA TYR A 90 -8.57 2.12 0.77
C TYR A 90 -8.00 3.53 0.88
N TYR A 91 -8.77 4.52 0.44
CA TYR A 91 -8.51 5.92 0.69
C TYR A 91 -9.81 6.58 1.16
N LYS A 92 -9.78 7.22 2.34
CA LYS A 92 -10.97 7.84 2.95
C LYS A 92 -12.18 6.89 2.99
N GLU A 93 -11.94 5.65 3.44
CA GLU A 93 -12.95 4.57 3.54
C GLU A 93 -13.50 4.06 2.19
N GLU A 94 -13.13 4.65 1.05
CA GLU A 94 -13.47 4.17 -0.29
C GLU A 94 -12.40 3.20 -0.80
N LYS A 95 -12.84 2.10 -1.44
CA LYS A 95 -11.94 1.12 -2.05
C LYS A 95 -11.22 1.75 -3.25
N LEU A 96 -9.89 1.79 -3.20
CA LEU A 96 -9.04 2.37 -4.22
C LEU A 96 -8.56 1.34 -5.24
N ALA A 97 -8.03 0.22 -4.75
CA ALA A 97 -7.47 -0.84 -5.57
C ALA A 97 -7.56 -2.19 -4.84
N VAL A 98 -7.55 -3.27 -5.64
CA VAL A 98 -7.49 -4.65 -5.15
C VAL A 98 -6.34 -5.33 -5.88
N ILE A 99 -5.53 -6.07 -5.13
CA ILE A 99 -4.44 -6.90 -5.62
C ILE A 99 -4.80 -8.35 -5.27
N ASP A 100 -5.33 -9.08 -6.25
CA ASP A 100 -5.77 -10.47 -6.06
C ASP A 100 -4.63 -11.49 -6.25
N LYS A 101 -3.50 -11.07 -6.83
CA LYS A 101 -2.33 -11.91 -7.08
C LYS A 101 -1.16 -11.42 -6.24
N ILE A 102 -0.74 -12.25 -5.28
CA ILE A 102 0.49 -12.03 -4.52
C ILE A 102 1.60 -12.81 -5.21
N GLU A 103 2.63 -12.11 -5.69
CA GLU A 103 3.76 -12.74 -6.37
C GLU A 103 4.76 -13.30 -5.35
N VAL A 104 5.11 -14.58 -5.46
CA VAL A 104 6.13 -15.17 -4.59
C VAL A 104 7.49 -14.98 -5.24
N VAL A 105 8.39 -14.29 -4.54
CA VAL A 105 9.77 -14.04 -4.96
C VAL A 105 10.67 -14.78 -3.99
N SER A 106 11.39 -15.78 -4.50
CA SER A 106 12.27 -16.67 -3.73
C SER A 106 13.74 -16.43 -4.02
#